data_AF-A0A955REW6-F1
#
_entry.id   AF-A0A955REW6-F1
#
_cell.length_a   1.000
_cell.length_b   1.000
_cell.length_c   1.000
_cell.angle_alpha   90.00
_cell.angle_beta   90.00
_cell.angle_gamma   90.00
#
_symmetry.space_group_name_H-M   'P 1'
#
loop_
_entity.id
_entity.type
_entity.pdbx_description
1 polymer ?
#
loop_
_entity_poly.entity_id
_entity_poly.type
_entity_poly.pdbx_seq_one_letter_code
_entity_poly.pdbx_strand_id
1 'polypeptide(L)'
;MDLGPEQLRSDLDALVQALVEIHPDAIDLVGRERFDALVADAEGSLASGGDAGRLWVVAAPLVAAVGDGHTLLLPPRPAAGRATPWQLVERDGGVWVEGWGTSSGPSIPEGGARLVSIDGVPAGAAYETLLASVPGETASFRRV
;
A
#
# COMPACT_ATOMS: atom_id res chain seq x y z
N MET A 1 -5.31 -19.12 -7.11
CA MET A 1 -4.87 -19.65 -8.41
C MET A 1 -3.40 -19.33 -8.47
N ASP A 2 -2.57 -20.35 -8.50
CA ASP A 2 -1.13 -20.19 -8.54
C ASP A 2 -0.74 -19.80 -9.98
N LEU A 3 0.14 -18.81 -10.09
CA LEU A 3 0.66 -18.30 -11.35
C LEU A 3 2.12 -18.71 -11.48
N GLY A 4 2.49 -19.15 -12.67
CA GLY A 4 3.89 -19.45 -12.97
C GLY A 4 4.76 -18.19 -12.90
N PRO A 5 6.07 -18.32 -12.62
CA PRO A 5 6.99 -17.18 -12.57
C PRO A 5 6.96 -16.33 -13.85
N GLU A 6 6.84 -16.96 -15.03
CA GLU A 6 6.76 -16.27 -16.32
C GLU A 6 5.49 -15.41 -16.44
N GLN A 7 4.36 -15.91 -15.96
CA GLN A 7 3.11 -15.15 -15.99
C GLN A 7 3.18 -13.95 -15.04
N LEU A 8 3.69 -14.15 -13.81
CA LEU A 8 3.84 -13.07 -12.84
C LEU A 8 4.80 -11.98 -13.34
N ARG A 9 5.89 -12.39 -14.01
CA ARG A 9 6.82 -11.46 -14.64
C ARG A 9 6.15 -10.70 -15.78
N SER A 10 5.44 -11.39 -16.67
CA SER A 10 4.70 -10.74 -17.76
C SER A 10 3.67 -9.73 -17.25
N ASP A 11 2.97 -10.06 -16.17
CA ASP A 11 1.96 -9.15 -15.59
C ASP A 11 2.63 -7.93 -14.93
N LEU A 12 3.78 -8.12 -14.27
CA LEU A 12 4.57 -7.02 -13.72
C LEU A 12 5.12 -6.11 -14.83
N ASP A 13 5.66 -6.68 -15.91
CA ASP A 13 6.18 -5.92 -17.05
C ASP A 13 5.07 -5.09 -17.71
N ALA A 14 3.88 -5.66 -17.87
CA ALA A 14 2.72 -4.96 -18.41
C ALA A 14 2.27 -3.80 -17.50
N LEU A 15 2.30 -3.98 -16.18
CA LEU A 15 2.01 -2.91 -15.22
C LEU A 15 3.05 -1.79 -15.31
N VAL A 16 4.33 -2.11 -15.28
CA VAL A 16 5.42 -1.13 -15.35
C VAL A 16 5.33 -0.33 -16.65
N GLN A 17 5.06 -1.01 -17.77
CA GLN A 17 4.84 -0.36 -19.05
C GLN A 17 3.63 0.58 -19.00
N ALA A 18 2.50 0.13 -18.46
CA ALA A 18 1.30 0.96 -18.34
C ALA A 18 1.56 2.22 -17.49
N LEU A 19 2.28 2.09 -16.37
CA LEU A 19 2.66 3.24 -15.54
C LEU A 19 3.53 4.21 -16.32
N VAL A 20 4.61 3.75 -16.96
CA VAL A 20 5.59 4.63 -17.60
C VAL A 20 5.09 5.24 -18.92
N GLU A 21 4.30 4.50 -19.70
CA GLU A 21 3.89 4.95 -21.05
C GLU A 21 2.55 5.68 -21.05
N ILE A 22 1.64 5.39 -20.13
CA ILE A 22 0.27 5.95 -20.12
C ILE A 22 0.13 7.08 -19.11
N HIS A 23 0.71 6.93 -17.90
CA HIS A 23 0.55 7.93 -16.86
C HIS A 23 1.49 9.12 -17.12
N PRO A 24 0.97 10.36 -17.17
CA PRO A 24 1.82 11.54 -17.32
C PRO A 24 2.76 11.68 -16.12
N ASP A 25 4.04 11.95 -16.34
CA ASP A 25 5.01 12.24 -15.28
C ASP A 25 5.13 11.12 -14.21
N ALA A 26 4.88 9.86 -14.61
CA ALA A 26 4.74 8.71 -13.73
C ALA A 26 5.91 8.47 -12.76
N ILE A 27 7.11 8.93 -13.13
CA ILE A 27 8.34 8.73 -12.38
C ILE A 27 9.00 10.03 -11.96
N ASP A 28 8.36 11.17 -12.16
CA ASP A 28 8.98 12.49 -11.90
C ASP A 28 9.19 12.71 -10.40
N LEU A 29 8.25 12.26 -9.57
CA LEU A 29 8.34 12.39 -8.12
C LEU A 29 9.37 11.44 -7.51
N VAL A 30 9.31 10.15 -7.88
CA VAL A 30 10.19 9.12 -7.32
C VAL A 30 11.59 9.15 -7.94
N GLY A 31 11.71 9.62 -9.18
CA GLY A 31 12.93 9.56 -9.98
C GLY A 31 13.17 8.17 -10.58
N ARG A 32 13.80 8.17 -11.77
CA ARG A 32 14.08 6.95 -12.56
C ARG A 32 14.85 5.88 -11.79
N GLU A 33 15.94 6.26 -11.12
CA GLU A 33 16.81 5.33 -10.40
C GLU A 33 16.05 4.58 -9.30
N ARG A 34 15.26 5.31 -8.50
CA ARG A 34 14.50 4.71 -7.41
C ARG A 34 13.34 3.86 -7.94
N PHE A 35 12.70 4.28 -9.02
CA PHE A 35 11.66 3.48 -9.67
C PHE A 35 12.23 2.17 -10.23
N ASP A 36 13.35 2.20 -10.95
CA ASP A 36 14.01 0.99 -11.47
C ASP A 36 14.42 0.04 -10.34
N ALA A 37 14.88 0.56 -9.19
CA ALA A 37 15.19 -0.27 -8.02
C ALA A 37 13.95 -0.97 -7.45
N LEU A 38 12.80 -0.29 -7.40
CA LEU A 38 11.53 -0.91 -6.97
C LEU A 38 11.10 -2.01 -7.95
N VAL A 39 11.32 -1.83 -9.26
CA VAL A 39 11.04 -2.85 -10.27
C VAL A 39 11.93 -4.07 -10.07
N ALA A 40 13.23 -3.89 -9.85
CA ALA A 40 14.16 -4.97 -9.61
C ALA A 40 13.83 -5.77 -8.32
N ASP A 41 13.47 -5.08 -7.24
CA ASP A 41 13.02 -5.72 -6.00
C ASP A 41 11.74 -6.55 -6.22
N ALA A 42 10.83 -6.04 -7.04
CA ALA A 42 9.60 -6.74 -7.43
C ALA A 42 9.87 -7.99 -8.26
N GLU A 43 10.73 -7.89 -9.29
CA GLU A 43 11.15 -9.03 -10.10
C GLU A 43 11.80 -10.13 -9.24
N GLY A 44 12.72 -9.75 -8.34
CA GLY A 44 13.37 -10.67 -7.42
C GLY A 44 12.37 -11.39 -6.50
N SER A 45 11.36 -10.65 -6.03
CA SER A 45 10.31 -11.18 -5.16
C SER A 45 9.36 -12.17 -5.85
N LEU A 46 9.24 -12.10 -7.18
CA LEU A 46 8.38 -12.97 -7.99
C LEU A 46 9.15 -14.10 -8.69
N ALA A 47 10.48 -14.15 -8.59
CA ALA A 47 11.32 -15.13 -9.29
C ALA A 47 10.97 -16.60 -8.98
N SER A 48 10.46 -16.90 -7.79
CA SER A 48 10.03 -18.24 -7.39
C SER A 48 8.59 -18.58 -7.77
N GLY A 49 7.87 -17.67 -8.43
CA GLY A 49 6.43 -17.77 -8.65
C GLY A 49 5.62 -17.42 -7.39
N GLY A 50 4.31 -17.69 -7.45
CA GLY A 50 3.40 -17.40 -6.33
C GLY A 50 1.94 -17.42 -6.77
N ASP A 51 1.09 -16.75 -6.01
CA ASP A 51 -0.30 -16.50 -6.38
C ASP A 51 -0.50 -15.06 -6.87
N ALA A 52 -1.69 -14.78 -7.39
CA ALA A 52 -2.06 -13.42 -7.77
C ALA A 52 -2.00 -12.43 -6.59
N GLY A 53 -2.24 -12.88 -5.35
CA GLY A 53 -2.13 -12.10 -4.12
C GLY A 53 -0.74 -11.47 -3.96
N ARG A 54 0.29 -12.28 -4.21
CA ARG A 54 1.70 -11.87 -4.14
C ARG A 54 2.01 -10.76 -5.14
N LEU A 55 1.48 -10.82 -6.36
CA LEU A 55 1.66 -9.75 -7.36
C LEU A 55 1.12 -8.43 -6.83
N TRP A 56 -0.09 -8.40 -6.23
CA TRP A 56 -0.67 -7.17 -5.68
C TRP A 56 0.20 -6.55 -4.58
N VAL A 57 0.70 -7.38 -3.65
CA VAL A 57 1.56 -6.92 -2.55
C VAL A 57 2.87 -6.34 -3.07
N VAL A 58 3.48 -7.01 -4.05
CA VAL A 58 4.76 -6.60 -4.65
C VAL A 58 4.62 -5.37 -5.55
N ALA A 59 3.48 -5.23 -6.24
CA ALA A 59 3.23 -4.13 -7.16
C ALA A 59 2.73 -2.85 -6.47
N ALA A 60 2.12 -2.93 -5.30
CA ALA A 60 1.56 -1.77 -4.60
C ALA A 60 2.59 -0.64 -4.37
N PRO A 61 3.85 -0.91 -3.96
CA PRO A 61 4.87 0.14 -3.84
C PRO A 61 5.23 0.85 -5.16
N LEU A 62 5.16 0.15 -6.31
CA LEU A 62 5.41 0.77 -7.62
C LEU A 62 4.33 1.80 -7.95
N VAL A 63 3.08 1.48 -7.66
CA VAL A 63 1.94 2.37 -7.88
C VAL A 63 1.96 3.54 -6.89
N ALA A 64 2.28 3.27 -5.62
CA ALA A 64 2.42 4.33 -4.60
C ALA A 64 3.57 5.29 -4.91
N ALA A 65 4.65 4.81 -5.53
CA ALA A 65 5.81 5.61 -5.91
C ALA A 65 5.51 6.68 -6.97
N VAL A 66 4.51 6.46 -7.84
CA VAL A 66 4.03 7.48 -8.79
C VAL A 66 3.61 8.75 -8.04
N GLY A 67 3.03 8.58 -6.86
CA GLY A 67 2.57 9.67 -6.03
C GLY A 67 1.39 10.44 -6.61
N ASP A 68 0.54 9.75 -7.36
CA ASP A 68 -0.78 10.21 -7.74
C ASP A 68 -1.83 9.49 -6.87
N GLY A 69 -2.77 10.25 -6.30
CA GLY A 69 -3.86 9.70 -5.50
C GLY A 69 -4.95 9.02 -6.34
N HIS A 70 -4.94 9.24 -7.65
CA HIS A 70 -5.90 8.66 -8.60
C HIS A 70 -5.35 7.42 -9.33
N THR A 71 -4.07 7.11 -9.17
CA THR A 71 -3.45 5.90 -9.70
C THR A 71 -3.54 4.81 -8.66
N LEU A 72 -4.37 3.81 -8.94
CA LEU A 72 -4.71 2.78 -7.97
C LEU A 72 -4.74 1.38 -8.61
N LEU A 73 -4.32 0.41 -7.81
CA LEU A 73 -4.20 -0.97 -8.22
C LEU A 73 -5.37 -1.77 -7.63
N LEU A 74 -6.31 -2.23 -8.47
CA LEU A 74 -7.51 -2.94 -8.02
C LEU A 74 -7.42 -4.45 -8.28
N PRO A 75 -7.58 -5.29 -7.25
CA PRO A 75 -7.70 -6.72 -7.47
C PRO A 75 -9.03 -7.06 -8.17
N PRO A 76 -9.07 -8.10 -9.03
CA PRO A 76 -10.26 -8.47 -9.83
C PRO A 76 -11.44 -8.96 -8.99
N ARG A 77 -11.19 -9.30 -7.72
CA ARG A 77 -12.21 -9.45 -6.69
C ARG A 77 -11.74 -8.64 -5.49
N PRO A 78 -12.66 -8.02 -4.72
CA PRO A 78 -12.27 -7.46 -3.44
C PRO A 78 -11.52 -8.55 -2.68
N ALA A 79 -10.27 -8.27 -2.32
CA ALA A 79 -9.52 -9.19 -1.47
C ALA A 79 -10.43 -9.50 -0.28
N ALA A 80 -10.47 -10.76 0.16
CA ALA A 80 -11.10 -11.15 1.42
C ALA A 80 -10.27 -10.60 2.60
N GLY A 81 -9.94 -9.32 2.55
CA GLY A 81 -9.22 -8.60 3.57
C GLY A 81 -10.08 -8.57 4.82
N ARG A 82 -9.45 -8.91 5.94
CA ARG A 82 -10.05 -8.69 7.24
C ARG A 82 -9.84 -7.22 7.57
N ALA A 83 -10.90 -6.44 7.50
CA ALA A 83 -10.88 -5.08 8.00
C ALA A 83 -11.17 -5.10 9.51
N THR A 84 -10.39 -4.34 10.28
CA THR A 84 -10.83 -3.96 11.62
C THR A 84 -11.84 -2.83 11.48
N PRO A 85 -12.81 -2.69 12.39
CA PRO A 85 -13.77 -1.60 12.34
C PRO A 85 -13.18 -0.30 12.88
N TRP A 86 -11.86 -0.14 13.03
CA TRP A 86 -11.26 1.04 13.64
C TRP A 86 -11.09 2.16 12.63
N GLN A 87 -11.49 3.37 13.00
CA GLN A 87 -11.05 4.59 12.32
C GLN A 87 -9.80 5.10 13.03
N LEU A 88 -8.70 5.12 12.29
CA LEU A 88 -7.39 5.51 12.79
C LEU A 88 -7.04 6.92 12.29
N VAL A 89 -6.38 7.70 13.14
CA VAL A 89 -5.77 8.99 12.79
C VAL A 89 -4.33 9.04 13.30
N GLU A 90 -3.44 9.64 12.53
CA GLU A 90 -2.10 10.02 12.96
C GLU A 90 -2.13 11.43 13.56
N ARG A 91 -1.69 11.53 14.81
CA ARG A 91 -1.62 12.80 15.54
C ARG A 91 -0.52 12.73 16.59
N ASP A 92 0.22 13.84 16.70
CA ASP A 92 1.30 14.01 17.69
C ASP A 92 2.36 12.88 17.61
N GLY A 93 2.62 12.35 16.41
CA GLY A 93 3.56 11.24 16.19
C GLY A 93 3.06 9.89 16.70
N GLY A 94 1.74 9.74 16.88
CA GLY A 94 1.09 8.50 17.30
C GLY A 94 -0.13 8.18 16.46
N VAL A 95 -0.51 6.90 16.44
CA VAL A 95 -1.74 6.44 15.78
C VAL A 95 -2.82 6.26 16.84
N TRP A 96 -4.01 6.81 16.61
CA TRP A 96 -5.11 6.85 17.56
C TRP A 96 -6.38 6.27 16.96
N VAL A 97 -7.16 5.56 17.77
CA VAL A 97 -8.52 5.16 17.44
C VAL A 97 -9.46 6.28 17.89
N GLU A 98 -10.14 6.91 16.93
CA GLU A 98 -11.09 8.01 17.19
C GLU A 98 -12.53 7.67 16.83
N GLY A 99 -12.75 6.57 16.13
CA GLY A 99 -14.08 6.15 15.73
C GLY A 99 -14.15 4.70 15.31
N TRP A 100 -15.34 4.33 14.85
CA TRP A 100 -15.63 3.01 14.33
C TRP A 100 -16.15 3.17 12.89
N GLY A 101 -15.69 2.31 11.98
CA GLY A 101 -16.23 2.20 10.62
C GLY A 101 -17.66 1.66 10.57
N THR A 102 -18.26 1.42 11.73
CA THR A 102 -19.63 0.97 11.95
C THR A 102 -20.36 1.95 12.86
N SER A 103 -21.70 1.99 12.77
CA SER A 103 -22.54 2.83 13.63
C SER A 103 -22.53 2.42 15.11
N SER A 104 -21.88 1.31 15.45
CA SER A 104 -21.73 0.81 16.81
C SER A 104 -20.31 0.32 17.06
N GLY A 105 -19.80 0.62 18.25
CA GLY A 105 -18.52 0.16 18.77
C GLY A 105 -18.43 0.48 20.26
N PRO A 106 -17.47 -0.09 20.99
CA PRO A 106 -17.28 0.24 22.40
C PRO A 106 -16.92 1.72 22.57
N SER A 107 -17.20 2.26 23.76
CA SER A 107 -16.86 3.64 24.09
C SER A 107 -15.37 3.88 23.94
N ILE A 108 -15.00 4.92 23.19
CA ILE A 108 -13.63 5.41 23.06
C ILE A 108 -13.42 6.45 24.17
N PRO A 109 -12.30 6.42 24.91
CA PRO A 109 -11.99 7.45 25.90
C PRO A 109 -11.99 8.85 25.29
N GLU A 110 -12.29 9.86 26.11
CA GLU A 110 -12.12 11.26 25.72
C GLU A 110 -10.66 11.51 25.32
N GLY A 111 -10.45 12.03 24.11
CA GLY A 111 -9.11 12.20 23.52
C GLY A 111 -8.58 11.02 22.71
N GLY A 112 -9.34 9.92 22.56
CA GLY A 112 -8.99 8.77 21.72
C GLY A 112 -8.23 7.68 22.48
N ALA A 113 -8.06 6.52 21.83
CA ALA A 113 -7.24 5.41 22.33
C ALA A 113 -5.98 5.25 21.47
N ARG A 114 -4.79 5.38 22.07
CA ARG A 114 -3.53 5.22 21.33
C ARG A 114 -3.29 3.77 20.95
N LEU A 115 -3.06 3.52 19.66
CA LEU A 115 -2.60 2.24 19.15
C LEU A 115 -1.10 2.09 19.45
N VAL A 116 -0.74 1.05 20.20
CA VAL A 116 0.65 0.78 20.61
C VAL A 116 1.34 -0.14 19.62
N SER A 117 0.68 -1.26 19.27
CA SER A 117 1.23 -2.26 18.35
C SER A 117 0.15 -3.09 17.68
N ILE A 118 0.44 -3.63 16.50
CA ILE A 118 -0.35 -4.65 15.81
C ILE A 118 0.53 -5.90 15.74
N ASP A 119 0.07 -7.02 16.32
CA ASP A 119 0.82 -8.30 16.35
C ASP A 119 2.29 -8.16 16.82
N GLY A 120 2.54 -7.26 17.78
CA GLY A 120 3.87 -6.98 18.32
C GLY A 120 4.71 -5.99 17.50
N VAL A 121 4.24 -5.55 16.33
CA VAL A 121 4.88 -4.48 15.54
C VAL A 121 4.43 -3.11 16.06
N PRO A 122 5.36 -2.19 16.41
CA PRO A 122 5.00 -0.85 16.84
C PRO A 122 4.08 -0.14 15.83
N ALA A 123 3.02 0.50 16.31
CA ALA A 123 1.98 1.07 15.45
C ALA A 123 2.52 2.07 14.41
N GLY A 124 3.47 2.93 14.81
CA GLY A 124 4.13 3.87 13.89
C GLY A 124 4.91 3.16 12.79
N ALA A 125 5.61 2.06 13.10
CA ALA A 125 6.33 1.28 12.10
C ALA A 125 5.35 0.56 11.13
N ALA A 126 4.24 0.04 11.66
CA ALA A 126 3.18 -0.55 10.83
C ALA A 126 2.54 0.49 9.91
N TYR A 127 2.27 1.70 10.41
CA TYR A 127 1.74 2.82 9.64
C TYR A 127 2.68 3.21 8.49
N GLU A 128 3.96 3.47 8.77
CA GLU A 128 4.96 3.80 7.74
C GLU A 128 5.10 2.70 6.68
N THR A 129 5.01 1.43 7.09
CA THR A 129 5.02 0.28 6.15
C THR A 129 3.82 0.31 5.20
N LEU A 130 2.62 0.58 5.75
CA LEU A 130 1.41 0.66 4.94
C LEU A 130 1.41 1.86 4.00
N LEU A 131 1.90 3.02 4.48
CA LEU A 131 2.02 4.23 3.67
C LEU A 131 2.88 4.04 2.42
N ALA A 132 3.93 3.22 2.49
CA ALA A 132 4.75 2.91 1.33
C ALA A 132 4.01 2.15 0.22
N SER A 133 2.79 1.66 0.50
CA SER A 133 1.95 0.87 -0.42
C SER A 133 0.63 1.56 -0.77
N VAL A 134 0.39 2.78 -0.29
CA VAL A 134 -0.85 3.54 -0.51
C VAL A 134 -0.56 4.72 -1.45
N PRO A 135 -1.26 4.83 -2.60
CA PRO A 135 -1.14 5.98 -3.49
C PRO A 135 -1.57 7.29 -2.83
N GLY A 136 -0.95 8.40 -3.19
CA GLY A 136 -1.31 9.71 -2.64
C GLY A 136 -0.45 10.86 -3.17
N GLU A 137 -1.10 12.02 -3.36
CA GLU A 137 -0.56 13.19 -4.07
C GLU A 137 0.47 14.02 -3.28
N THR A 138 0.43 14.02 -1.94
CA THR A 138 1.42 14.76 -1.11
C THR A 138 1.71 14.05 0.20
N ALA A 139 2.84 14.39 0.83
CA ALA A 139 3.17 13.96 2.19
C ALA A 139 2.06 14.30 3.20
N SER A 140 1.34 15.40 3.00
CA SER A 140 0.15 15.82 3.77
C SER A 140 -1.09 14.94 3.60
N PHE A 141 -1.17 14.14 2.54
CA PHE A 141 -2.20 13.09 2.38
C PHE A 141 -1.66 11.69 2.69
N ARG A 142 -0.35 11.57 2.96
CA ARG A 142 0.32 10.34 3.45
C ARG A 142 0.59 10.39 4.96
N ARG A 143 0.40 11.52 5.63
CA ARG A 143 0.53 11.69 7.08
C ARG A 143 -0.70 12.43 7.57
N VAL A 144 -1.76 11.67 7.80
CA VAL A 144 -2.96 12.08 8.54
C VAL A 144 -3.35 10.96 9.48
#